data_AF-A0A0P7WM82-F1
#
_entry.id   AF-A0A0P7WM82-F1
#
_cell.length_a   1.000
_cell.length_b   1.000
_cell.length_c   1.000
_cell.angle_alpha   90.00
_cell.angle_beta   90.00
_cell.angle_gamma   90.00
#
_symmetry.space_group_name_H-M   'P 1'
#
loop_
_entity.id
_entity.type
_entity.pdbx_description
1 polymer ?
#
loop_
_entity_poly.entity_id
_entity_poly.type
_entity_poly.pdbx_seq_one_letter_code
_entity_poly.pdbx_strand_id
1 'polypeptide(L)'
;MTVYVKVLCFLHSMGVKSKVYDSQGLLITNGRDMCDCLDVDCMGCFYPCPECNSRKCGVECRCDRKWLYEQVEVEGGEIIRNKYAN
;
A
#
# COMPACT_ATOMS: atom_id res chain seq x y z
N MET A 1 -3.25 7.80 -16.76
CA MET A 1 -2.21 8.59 -16.06
C MET A 1 -1.53 7.63 -15.11
N THR A 2 -0.64 6.81 -15.67
CA THR A 2 0.02 5.73 -14.95
C THR A 2 1.24 6.37 -14.30
N VAL A 3 1.14 6.73 -13.03
CA VAL A 3 2.32 7.14 -12.27
C VAL A 3 3.22 5.91 -12.25
N TYR A 4 4.37 5.97 -12.91
CA TYR A 4 5.41 4.94 -12.78
C TYR A 4 6.01 5.07 -11.39
N VAL A 5 5.25 4.61 -10.40
CA VAL A 5 5.70 4.57 -9.03
C VAL A 5 6.75 3.48 -8.96
N LYS A 6 8.03 3.86 -8.83
CA LYS A 6 9.05 2.87 -8.49
C LYS A 6 8.84 2.53 -7.03
N VAL A 7 8.06 1.47 -6.80
CA VAL A 7 7.75 1.05 -5.46
C VAL A 7 8.90 0.20 -4.93
N LEU A 8 9.63 0.72 -3.95
CA LEU A 8 10.66 -0.04 -3.25
C LEU A 8 9.97 -0.91 -2.21
N CYS A 9 9.70 -2.16 -2.62
CA CYS A 9 9.20 -3.20 -1.74
C CYS A 9 10.39 -3.80 -0.98
N PHE A 10 10.54 -3.47 0.29
CA PHE A 10 11.29 -4.31 1.21
C PHE A 10 10.27 -5.09 2.03
N LEU A 11 10.37 -6.42 1.95
CA LEU A 11 9.58 -7.35 2.74
C LEU A 11 10.00 -7.21 4.21
N HIS A 12 9.56 -6.14 4.91
CA HIS A 12 9.81 -6.02 6.33
C HIS A 12 8.91 -7.03 7.04
N SER A 13 9.47 -8.21 7.30
CA SER A 13 8.85 -9.25 8.11
C SER A 13 8.70 -8.72 9.53
N MET A 14 7.61 -8.01 9.80
CA MET A 14 7.12 -7.66 11.14
C MET A 14 6.72 -8.93 11.89
N GLY A 15 7.71 -9.72 12.32
CA GLY A 15 7.49 -11.02 12.95
C GLY A 15 6.86 -12.06 12.02
N VAL A 16 7.33 -13.28 12.11
CA VAL A 16 6.85 -14.40 11.30
C VAL A 16 5.38 -14.72 11.64
N LYS A 17 4.40 -14.04 11.01
CA LYS A 17 3.02 -14.48 10.65
C LYS A 17 1.93 -13.40 10.62
N SER A 18 2.14 -12.18 11.09
CA SER A 18 1.02 -11.23 11.23
C SER A 18 0.71 -10.46 9.94
N LYS A 19 -0.58 -10.41 9.58
CA LYS A 19 -1.12 -9.55 8.52
C LYS A 19 -0.89 -8.09 8.90
N VAL A 20 -0.77 -7.19 7.92
CA VAL A 20 -0.67 -5.73 8.16
C VAL A 20 -1.96 -5.00 7.80
N TYR A 21 -2.76 -5.60 6.92
CA TYR A 21 -4.12 -5.20 6.59
C TYR A 21 -5.10 -6.30 7.01
N ASP A 22 -6.31 -5.91 7.39
CA ASP A 22 -7.41 -6.85 7.64
C ASP A 22 -8.03 -7.36 6.32
N SER A 23 -9.09 -8.15 6.43
CA SER A 23 -9.79 -8.72 5.27
C SER A 23 -10.52 -7.69 4.41
N GLN A 24 -10.76 -6.48 4.94
CA GLN A 24 -11.37 -5.36 4.22
C GLN A 24 -10.32 -4.44 3.59
N GLY A 25 -9.03 -4.72 3.79
CA GLY A 25 -7.94 -3.90 3.29
C GLY A 25 -7.67 -2.66 4.14
N LEU A 26 -8.07 -2.65 5.42
CA LEU A 26 -7.76 -1.57 6.36
C LEU A 26 -6.49 -1.90 7.15
N LEU A 27 -5.63 -0.91 7.37
CA LEU A 27 -4.42 -1.07 8.18
C LEU A 27 -4.79 -1.52 9.59
N ILE A 28 -4.25 -2.63 10.07
CA ILE A 28 -4.59 -3.18 11.38
C ILE A 28 -4.15 -2.26 12.52
N THR A 29 -3.07 -1.51 12.35
CA THR A 29 -2.49 -0.66 13.40
C THR A 29 -3.35 0.57 13.74
N ASN A 30 -4.17 1.06 12.79
CA ASN A 30 -4.93 2.30 12.98
C ASN A 30 -6.26 2.39 12.20
N GLY A 31 -6.68 1.32 11.52
CA GLY A 31 -7.93 1.23 10.78
C GLY A 31 -7.97 2.05 9.49
N ARG A 32 -6.86 2.63 9.01
CA ARG A 32 -6.89 3.49 7.81
C ARG A 32 -6.96 2.70 6.50
N ASP A 33 -7.79 3.20 5.59
CA ASP A 33 -7.88 2.74 4.21
C ASP A 33 -6.85 3.46 3.31
N MET A 34 -5.56 3.16 3.53
CA MET A 34 -4.44 3.78 2.80
C MET A 34 -4.27 3.21 1.40
N CYS A 35 -4.16 4.07 0.40
CA CYS A 35 -3.75 3.68 -0.93
C CYS A 35 -2.26 3.28 -0.94
N ASP A 36 -1.92 2.32 -1.80
CA ASP A 36 -0.55 1.87 -1.99
C ASP A 36 0.38 2.91 -2.62
N CYS A 37 -0.15 4.01 -3.14
CA CYS A 37 0.64 5.18 -3.54
C CYS A 37 1.06 6.08 -2.36
N LEU A 38 0.69 5.73 -1.12
CA LEU A 38 1.03 6.43 0.12
C LEU A 38 0.49 7.87 0.26
N ASP A 39 -0.20 8.39 -0.74
CA ASP A 39 -0.98 9.63 -0.63
C ASP A 39 -2.23 9.39 0.23
N VAL A 40 -2.35 10.19 1.30
CA VAL A 40 -3.39 10.06 2.33
C VAL A 40 -4.77 10.51 1.83
N ASP A 41 -4.82 11.36 0.81
CA ASP A 41 -6.05 11.88 0.21
C ASP A 41 -6.43 11.13 -1.07
N CYS A 42 -5.67 10.08 -1.41
CA CYS A 42 -5.90 9.32 -2.63
C CYS A 42 -7.22 8.53 -2.56
N MET A 43 -8.12 8.82 -3.51
CA MET A 43 -9.38 8.08 -3.72
C MET A 43 -9.17 6.73 -4.43
N GLY A 44 -7.95 6.41 -4.84
CA GLY A 44 -7.55 5.20 -5.57
C GLY A 44 -6.98 5.53 -6.95
N CYS A 45 -5.71 5.22 -7.16
CA CYS A 45 -4.97 5.54 -8.39
C CYS A 45 -4.63 4.32 -9.24
N PHE A 46 -4.91 3.11 -8.75
CA PHE A 46 -4.64 1.87 -9.47
C PHE A 46 -5.89 1.37 -10.21
N TYR A 47 -5.69 0.42 -11.13
CA TYR A 47 -6.80 -0.32 -11.71
C TYR A 47 -7.58 -1.07 -10.61
N PRO A 48 -8.88 -1.34 -10.81
CA PRO A 48 -9.67 -2.12 -9.87
C PRO A 48 -9.00 -3.45 -9.56
N CYS A 49 -8.75 -3.71 -8.28
CA CYS A 49 -8.16 -4.95 -7.81
C CYS A 49 -9.07 -6.14 -8.18
N PRO A 50 -8.56 -7.22 -8.79
CA PRO A 50 -9.40 -8.37 -9.16
C PRO A 50 -9.95 -9.13 -7.94
N GLU A 51 -9.30 -8.99 -6.77
CA GLU A 51 -9.69 -9.68 -5.52
C GLU A 51 -10.77 -8.91 -4.74
N CYS A 52 -10.60 -7.60 -4.53
CA CYS A 52 -11.48 -6.78 -3.67
C CYS A 52 -12.16 -5.61 -4.38
N ASN A 53 -11.95 -5.44 -5.70
CA ASN A 53 -12.46 -4.35 -6.54
C ASN A 53 -12.02 -2.92 -6.14
N SER A 54 -11.24 -2.76 -5.07
CA SER A 54 -10.67 -1.48 -4.65
C SER A 54 -9.65 -0.97 -5.67
N ARG A 55 -9.59 0.36 -5.87
CA ARG A 55 -8.57 1.05 -6.69
C ARG A 55 -7.35 1.49 -5.88
N LYS A 56 -7.24 1.03 -4.63
CA LYS A 56 -6.18 1.39 -3.68
C LYS A 56 -5.10 0.33 -3.51
N CYS A 57 -5.30 -0.86 -4.09
CA CYS A 57 -4.29 -1.91 -4.09
C CYS A 57 -3.32 -1.67 -5.25
N GLY A 58 -2.02 -1.83 -4.99
CA GLY A 58 -0.96 -1.83 -6.00
C GLY A 58 -0.94 -3.15 -6.75
N VAL A 59 0.21 -3.81 -6.79
CA VAL A 59 0.38 -5.06 -7.56
C VAL A 59 -0.28 -6.27 -6.90
N GLU A 60 -0.43 -6.24 -5.56
CA GLU A 60 -1.05 -7.30 -4.76
C GLU A 60 -2.19 -6.69 -3.93
N CYS A 61 -3.27 -7.45 -3.77
CA CYS A 61 -4.40 -7.04 -2.94
C CYS A 61 -3.93 -6.68 -1.52
N ARG A 62 -4.45 -5.58 -0.97
CA ARG A 62 -4.18 -5.20 0.43
C ARG A 62 -4.83 -6.17 1.41
N CYS A 63 -5.98 -6.76 1.07
CA CYS A 63 -6.70 -7.66 1.97
C CYS A 63 -5.78 -8.78 2.48
N ASP A 64 -5.65 -8.88 3.80
CA ASP A 64 -4.91 -9.92 4.50
C ASP A 64 -3.40 -10.05 4.20
N ARG A 65 -2.81 -9.15 3.40
CA ARG A 65 -1.38 -9.23 3.10
C ARG A 65 -0.53 -8.89 4.31
N LYS A 66 0.76 -9.25 4.25
CA LYS A 66 1.70 -9.17 5.38
C LYS A 66 2.79 -8.10 5.23
N TRP A 67 2.67 -7.24 4.22
CA TRP A 67 3.70 -6.27 3.90
C TRP A 67 3.09 -4.90 3.56
N LEU A 68 3.88 -3.86 3.80
CA LEU A 68 3.61 -2.48 3.42
C LEU A 68 4.71 -2.01 2.48
N TYR A 69 4.39 -1.07 1.61
CA TYR A 69 5.43 -0.33 0.91
C TYR A 69 6.15 0.59 1.89
N GLU A 70 7.47 0.60 1.88
CA GLU A 70 8.27 1.46 2.74
C GLU A 70 8.28 2.90 2.22
N GLN A 71 8.40 3.04 0.89
CA GLN A 71 8.37 4.32 0.22
C GLN A 71 7.96 4.15 -1.24
N VAL A 72 7.48 5.25 -1.81
CA VAL A 72 7.18 5.38 -3.24
C VAL A 72 7.99 6.53 -3.83
N GLU A 73 8.58 6.30 -4.99
CA GLU A 73 9.15 7.36 -5.81
C GLU A 73 8.13 7.79 -6.86
N VAL A 74 7.80 9.08 -6.90
CA VAL A 74 6.85 9.66 -7.87
C VAL A 74 7.59 10.31 -9.04
N GLU A 75 6.87 10.61 -10.12
CA GLU A 75 7.44 11.31 -11.28
C GLU A 75 8.08 12.63 -10.83
N GLY A 76 9.35 12.84 -11.18
CA GLY A 76 10.15 13.97 -10.70
C GLY A 76 11.13 13.65 -9.57
N GLY A 77 11.17 12.39 -9.10
CA GLY A 77 12.17 11.91 -8.14
C GLY A 77 11.88 12.25 -6.68
N GLU A 78 10.67 12.74 -6.39
CA GLU A 78 10.20 12.91 -5.01
C GLU A 78 9.92 11.54 -4.38
N ILE A 79 10.31 11.39 -3.11
CA ILE A 79 10.14 10.15 -2.34
C ILE A 79 9.14 10.39 -1.21
N ILE A 80 8.01 9.68 -1.27
CA ILE A 80 7.02 9.65 -0.18
C ILE A 80 7.31 8.43 0.67
N ARG A 81 7.66 8.65 1.94
CA ARG A 81 7.91 7.57 2.92
C ARG A 81 6.65 7.17 3.65
N ASN A 82 6.47 5.87 3.84
CA ASN A 82 5.35 5.33 4.59
C ASN A 82 5.55 5.52 6.08
N LYS A 83 4.83 6.48 6.66
CA LYS A 83 4.81 6.73 8.11
C LYS A 83 4.22 5.59 8.95
N TYR A 84 3.73 4.52 8.32
CA TYR A 84 3.18 3.33 8.96
C TYR A 84 4.04 2.08 8.74
N ALA A 85 5.11 2.17 7.94
CA ALA A 85 6.15 1.16 7.91
C ALA A 85 7.07 1.40 9.11
N ASN A 86 7.11 0.44 10.04
CA ASN A 86 8.07 0.41 11.14
C ASN A 86 9.27 -0.44 10.75
#